data_AF-A0A945NI37-F1
#
_entry.id   AF-A0A945NI37-F1
#
_cell.length_a   1.000
_cell.length_b   1.000
_cell.length_c   1.000
_cell.angle_alpha   90.00
_cell.angle_beta   90.00
_cell.angle_gamma   90.00
#
_symmetry.space_group_name_H-M   'P 1'
#
loop_
_entity.id
_entity.type
_entity.pdbx_description
1 polymer ?
#
loop_
_entity_poly.entity_id
_entity_poly.type
_entity_poly.pdbx_seq_one_letter_code
_entity_poly.pdbx_strand_id
1 'polypeptide(L)' 'MTVALIGFAILIILVFLRIPIAFAMGLVGVAGFAFESGWGPSLAMVGTRFSETALSYGLSVVPMFILMG' A
#
# COMPACT_ATOMS: atom_id res chain seq x y z
N MET A 1 6.12 6.96 -17.50
CA MET A 1 7.34 7.30 -16.71
C MET A 1 7.20 8.60 -15.94
N THR A 2 6.68 9.68 -16.54
CA THR A 2 6.53 10.98 -15.87
C THR A 2 5.61 10.94 -14.64
N VAL A 3 4.46 10.26 -14.72
CA VAL A 3 3.52 10.11 -13.59
C VAL A 3 4.17 9.40 -12.40
N ALA A 4 4.99 8.37 -12.66
CA ALA A 4 5.72 7.65 -11.62
C ALA A 4 6.78 8.55 -10.94
N LEU A 5 7.49 9.39 -11.70
CA LEU A 5 8.46 10.34 -11.15
C LEU A 5 7.79 11.42 -10.30
N ILE A 6 6.64 11.93 -10.74
CA ILE A 6 5.85 12.92 -10.00
C ILE A 6 5.32 12.28 -8.70
N GLY A 7 4.76 11.07 -8.77
CA GLY A 7 4.30 10.34 -7.59
C GLY A 7 5.45 10.10 -6.60
N PHE A 8 6.63 9.69 -7.08
CA PHE A 8 7.81 9.50 -6.24
C PHE A 8 8.26 10.80 -5.54
N ALA A 9 8.27 11.93 -6.26
CA ALA A 9 8.60 13.23 -5.67
C ALA A 9 7.58 13.65 -4.60
N ILE A 10 6.29 13.44 -4.82
CA ILE A 10 5.23 13.70 -3.84
C ILE A 10 5.44 12.83 -2.60
N LEU A 11 5.77 11.55 -2.77
CA LEU A 11 6.02 10.61 -1.68
C LEU A 11 7.17 11.11 -0.79
N ILE A 12 8.27 11.54 -1.40
CA ILE A 12 9.42 12.11 -0.67
C ILE A 12 8.98 13.33 0.15
N ILE A 13 8.23 14.26 -0.46
CA ILE A 13 7.72 15.45 0.24
C ILE A 13 6.88 15.04 1.46
N LEU A 14 5.95 14.09 1.32
CA LEU A 14 5.09 13.63 2.42
C LEU A 14 5.91 13.01 3.57
N VAL A 15 6.96 12.26 3.25
CA VAL A 15 7.88 11.69 4.24
C VAL A 15 8.65 12.79 4.98
N PHE A 16 9.10 13.83 4.28
CA PHE A 16 9.72 15.01 4.91
C PHE A 16 8.76 15.77 5.84
N LEU A 17 7.46 15.78 5.54
CA LEU A 17 6.42 16.32 6.41
C LEU A 17 6.13 15.43 7.65
N ARG A 18 6.91 14.37 7.88
CA ARG A 18 6.75 13.39 8.97
C ARG A 18 5.41 12.65 8.95
N ILE A 19 4.78 12.55 7.79
CA ILE A 19 3.62 11.68 7.62
C ILE A 19 4.10 10.22 7.68
N PRO A 20 3.42 9.33 8.42
CA PRO A 20 3.82 7.93 8.47
C PRO A 20 3.85 7.32 7.06
N ILE A 21 4.93 6.59 6.75
CA ILE A 21 5.23 6.08 5.40
C ILE A 21 4.08 5.23 4.85
N ALA A 22 3.38 4.48 5.70
CA ALA A 22 2.21 3.68 5.33
C ALA A 22 1.11 4.53 4.69
N PHE A 23 0.79 5.69 5.26
CA PHE A 23 -0.21 6.60 4.71
C PHE A 23 0.28 7.27 3.43
N ALA A 24 1.56 7.67 3.39
CA ALA A 24 2.15 8.29 2.21
C ALA A 24 2.18 7.32 1.02
N MET A 25 2.65 6.09 1.21
CA MET A 25 2.64 5.05 0.17
C MET A 25 1.22 4.68 -0.26
N GLY A 26 0.30 4.54 0.69
CA GLY A 26 -1.10 4.26 0.40
C GLY A 26 -1.69 5.34 -0.50
N LEU A 27 -1.68 6.61 -0.06
CA LEU A 27 -2.27 7.72 -0.80
C LEU A 27 -1.65 7.91 -2.18
N VAL A 28 -0.31 7.96 -2.27
CA VAL A 28 0.39 8.20 -3.53
C VAL A 28 0.21 7.02 -4.48
N GLY A 29 0.25 5.79 -3.98
CA GLY A 29 0.02 4.57 -4.77
C GLY A 29 -1.40 4.48 -5.29
N VAL A 30 -2.41 4.70 -4.44
CA VAL A 30 -3.82 4.70 -4.86
C VAL A 30 -4.08 5.82 -5.86
N ALA A 31 -3.65 7.05 -5.57
CA ALA A 31 -3.90 8.21 -6.43
C ALA A 31 -3.18 8.09 -7.79
N GLY A 32 -1.93 7.61 -7.80
CA GLY A 32 -1.17 7.38 -9.02
C GLY A 32 -1.80 6.29 -9.90
N PHE A 33 -2.26 5.19 -9.28
CA PHE A 33 -2.92 4.12 -10.01
C PHE A 33 -4.34 4.50 -10.45
N ALA A 34 -5.07 5.29 -9.65
CA ALA A 34 -6.38 5.83 -10.00
C ALA A 34 -6.30 6.78 -11.20
N PHE A 35 -5.21 7.55 -11.32
CA PHE A 35 -4.98 8.43 -12.46
C PHE A 35 -4.75 7.67 -13.77
N GLU A 36 -4.06 6.53 -13.72
CA GLU A 36 -3.73 5.72 -14.90
C GLU A 36 -4.86 4.74 -15.27
N SER A 37 -5.46 4.07 -14.29
CA SER A 37 -6.42 2.97 -14.51
C SER A 37 -7.86 3.32 -14.13
N GLY A 38 -8.10 4.46 -13.49
CA GLY A 38 -9.40 4.86 -12.96
C GLY A 38 -9.64 4.44 -11.51
N TRP A 39 -10.59 5.10 -10.86
CA TRP A 39 -10.88 4.92 -9.43
C TRP A 39 -11.36 3.50 -9.08
N GLY A 40 -12.25 2.90 -9.87
CA GLY A 40 -12.75 1.54 -9.65
C GLY A 40 -11.65 0.48 -9.47
N PRO A 41 -10.77 0.26 -10.47
CA PRO A 41 -9.70 -0.73 -10.37
C PRO A 41 -8.62 -0.36 -9.34
N SER A 42 -8.39 0.94 -9.08
CA SER A 42 -7.44 1.35 -8.04
C SER A 42 -7.88 0.95 -6.63
N LEU A 43 -9.16 1.10 -6.30
CA LEU A 43 -9.70 0.65 -5.01
C LEU A 43 -9.75 -0.87 -4.91
N ALA A 44 -10.11 -1.55 -6.01
CA ALA A 44 -10.10 -3.01 -6.05
C ALA A 44 -8.69 -3.57 -5.80
N MET A 45 -7.66 -2.99 -6.44
CA MET A 45 -6.26 -3.36 -6.22
C MET A 45 -5.85 -3.23 -4.76
N VAL A 46 -6.22 -2.14 -4.09
CA VAL A 46 -5.90 -1.91 -2.68
C VAL A 46 -6.55 -2.96 -1.80
N GLY A 47 -7.83 -3.27 -2.05
CA GLY A 47 -8.57 -4.32 -1.33
C GLY A 47 -7.90 -5.69 -1.47
N THR A 48 -7.53 -6.07 -2.69
CA THR A 48 -6.86 -7.36 -2.96
C THR A 48 -5.50 -7.43 -2.28
N ARG A 49 -4.68 -6.38 -2.39
CA ARG A 49 -3.34 -6.32 -1.75
C ARG A 49 -3.41 -6.35 -0.23
N PHE A 50 -4.41 -5.70 0.37
CA PHE A 50 -4.66 -5.77 1.81
C PHE A 50 -5.01 -7.20 2.24
N SER A 51 -5.89 -7.85 1.50
CA SER A 51 -6.32 -9.22 1.78
C SER A 51 -5.14 -10.21 1.68
N GLU A 52 -4.31 -10.08 0.65
CA GLU A 52 -3.08 -10.88 0.49
C GLU A 52 -2.08 -10.63 1.63
N THR A 53 -1.93 -9.39 2.08
CA THR A 53 -1.02 -9.05 3.19
C THR A 53 -1.54 -9.59 4.52
N ALA A 54 -2.84 -9.51 4.78
CA ALA A 54 -3.47 -10.02 5.99
C ALA A 54 -3.44 -11.56 6.08
N LEU A 55 -3.56 -12.23 4.93
CA LEU A 55 -3.46 -13.69 4.81
C LEU A 55 -2.02 -14.17 4.57
N SER A 56 -1.04 -13.25 4.62
CA SER A 56 0.36 -13.59 4.40
C SER A 56 0.82 -14.59 5.45
N TYR A 57 1.46 -15.67 4.99
CA TYR A 57 2.01 -16.72 5.83
C TYR A 57 2.91 -16.19 6.96
N GLY A 58 3.58 -15.05 6.76
CA GLY A 58 4.40 -14.41 7.80
C GLY A 58 3.63 -13.93 9.03
N LEU A 59 2.35 -13.56 8.89
CA LEU A 59 1.48 -13.20 10.02
C LEU A 59 0.82 -14.43 10.66
N SER A 60 0.59 -15.50 9.89
CA SER A 60 0.02 -16.77 10.35
C SER A 60 0.98 -17.60 11.22
N VAL A 61 2.27 -17.32 11.16
CA VAL A 61 3.28 -17.92 12.04
C VAL A 61 2.96 -17.62 13.51
N VAL A 62 2.46 -16.42 13.83
CA VAL A 62 2.12 -16.02 15.22
C VAL A 62 0.95 -16.84 15.79
N PRO A 63 -0.20 -17.00 15.11
CA PRO A 63 -1.25 -17.93 15.51
C PRO A 63 -0.81 -19.40 15.59
N MET A 64 -0.01 -19.88 14.64
CA MET A 64 0.46 -21.28 14.64
C MET A 64 1.40 -21.58 15.81
N PHE A 65 2.23 -20.61 16.24
CA PHE A 65 3.03 -20.76 17.47
C PHE A 65 2.16 -20.88 18.73
N ILE A 66 1.00 -20.21 18.78
CA ILE A 66 0.05 -20.31 19.91
C ILE A 66 -0.68 -21.66 19.90
N LEU A 67 -0.98 -22.20 18.71
CA LEU A 67 -1.67 -23.49 18.52
C LEU A 67 -0.75 -24.71 18.62
N MET A 68 0.56 -24.55 18.47
CA MET A 68 1.58 -25.61 18.62
C MET A 68 2.00 -25.82 20.09
N GLY A 69 1.36 -25.11 21.04
CA GLY A 69 1.49 -25.37 22.48
C GLY A 69 0.91 -26.73 22.88
#